data_AF-A0A8J4U4L1-F1
#
_entry.id   AF-A0A8J4U4L1-F1
#
_cell.length_a   1.000
_cell.length_b   1.000
_cell.length_c   1.000
_cell.angle_alpha   90.00
_cell.angle_beta   90.00
_cell.angle_gamma   90.00
#
_symmetry.space_group_name_H-M   'P 1'
#
loop_
_entity.id
_entity.type
_entity.pdbx_description
1 polymer ?
#
loop_
_entity_poly.entity_id
_entity_poly.type
_entity_poly.pdbx_seq_one_letter_code
_entity_poly.pdbx_strand_id
1 'polypeptide(L)'
;IQAKHTEYQIQEEFEKLHQFLQDEEAARIAALREEVKQKSQMMKEKIENLSSDISSLSDTIRAIEEDMRAEDISFLQNYKATEERPRVLNCLLRHPEELSGALINVAKHLANLKFRVWEKMQHTVQY
;
A
#
# COMPACT_ATOMS: atom_id res chain seq x y z
N ILE A 1 -57.70 8.71 -10.58
CA ILE A 1 -57.18 7.64 -9.70
C ILE A 1 -55.91 7.02 -10.30
N GLN A 2 -55.91 6.63 -11.57
CA GLN A 2 -54.73 6.07 -12.27
C GLN A 2 -53.49 6.99 -12.31
N ALA A 3 -53.66 8.28 -12.61
CA ALA A 3 -52.53 9.23 -12.68
C ALA A 3 -51.75 9.31 -11.35
N LYS A 4 -52.43 9.52 -10.22
CA LYS A 4 -51.81 9.56 -8.89
C LYS A 4 -51.10 8.26 -8.50
N HIS A 5 -51.68 7.12 -8.86
CA HIS A 5 -51.04 5.82 -8.61
C HIS A 5 -49.76 5.67 -9.45
N THR A 6 -49.79 6.11 -10.70
CA THR A 6 -48.62 6.09 -11.59
C THR A 6 -47.53 7.04 -11.10
N GLU A 7 -47.90 8.24 -10.61
CA GLU A 7 -46.96 9.18 -9.99
C GLU A 7 -46.24 8.56 -8.80
N TYR A 8 -46.97 7.85 -7.93
CA TYR A 8 -46.39 7.15 -6.78
C TYR A 8 -45.42 6.04 -7.20
N GLN A 9 -45.77 5.25 -8.21
CA GLN A 9 -44.88 4.22 -8.75
C GLN A 9 -43.59 4.80 -9.34
N ILE A 10 -43.69 5.91 -10.08
CA ILE A 10 -42.51 6.61 -10.60
C ILE A 10 -41.61 7.07 -9.45
N GLN A 11 -42.19 7.65 -8.39
CA GLN A 11 -41.42 8.08 -7.22
C GLN A 11 -40.69 6.91 -6.54
N GLU A 12 -41.37 5.78 -6.34
CA GLU A 12 -40.78 4.59 -5.72
C GLU A 12 -39.60 4.04 -6.54
N GLU A 13 -39.73 3.99 -7.88
CA GLU A 13 -38.64 3.53 -8.76
C GLU A 13 -37.42 4.46 -8.72
N PHE A 14 -37.63 5.77 -8.67
CA PHE A 14 -36.53 6.73 -8.52
C PHE A 14 -35.88 6.64 -7.14
N GLU A 15 -36.64 6.38 -6.07
CA GLU A 15 -36.09 6.18 -4.73
C GLU A 15 -35.18 4.94 -4.68
N LYS A 16 -35.61 3.81 -5.29
CA LYS A 16 -34.77 2.61 -5.44
C LYS A 16 -33.49 2.91 -6.21
N LEU A 17 -33.57 3.70 -7.30
CA LEU A 17 -32.39 4.10 -8.08
C LEU A 17 -31.44 4.99 -7.27
N HIS A 18 -31.96 5.94 -6.51
CA HIS A 18 -31.14 6.78 -5.64
C HIS A 18 -30.41 5.95 -4.58
N GLN A 19 -31.10 5.01 -3.95
CA GLN A 19 -30.48 4.11 -2.98
C GLN A 19 -29.37 3.27 -3.63
N PHE A 20 -29.63 2.68 -4.79
CA PHE A 20 -28.63 1.92 -5.54
C PHE A 20 -27.36 2.73 -5.84
N LEU A 21 -27.53 3.99 -6.29
CA LEU A 21 -26.39 4.87 -6.58
C LEU A 21 -25.59 5.23 -5.33
N GLN A 22 -26.27 5.47 -4.20
CA GLN A 22 -25.61 5.72 -2.92
C GLN A 22 -24.79 4.50 -2.46
N ASP A 23 -25.37 3.30 -2.60
CA ASP A 23 -24.69 2.06 -2.21
C ASP A 23 -23.45 1.80 -3.08
N GLU A 24 -23.56 2.00 -4.40
CA GLU A 24 -22.43 1.82 -5.33
C GLU A 24 -21.33 2.89 -5.12
N GLU A 25 -21.71 4.14 -4.82
CA GLU A 25 -20.76 5.18 -4.41
C GLU A 25 -20.04 4.79 -3.11
N ALA A 26 -20.78 4.41 -2.07
CA ALA A 26 -20.24 4.02 -0.78
C ALA A 26 -19.29 2.83 -0.89
N ALA A 27 -19.69 1.78 -1.63
CA ALA A 27 -18.87 0.60 -1.89
C ALA A 27 -17.55 0.97 -2.60
N ARG A 28 -17.59 1.90 -3.54
CA ARG A 28 -16.40 2.34 -4.28
C ARG A 28 -15.48 3.21 -3.45
N ILE A 29 -16.02 4.11 -2.64
CA ILE A 29 -15.24 4.88 -1.66
C ILE A 29 -14.57 3.94 -0.66
N ALA A 30 -15.28 2.91 -0.19
CA ALA A 30 -14.71 1.90 0.71
C ALA A 30 -13.54 1.14 0.04
N ALA A 31 -13.71 0.71 -1.21
CA ALA A 31 -12.64 0.06 -1.97
C ALA A 31 -11.40 0.95 -2.17
N LEU A 32 -11.61 2.26 -2.41
CA LEU A 32 -10.53 3.25 -2.50
C LEU A 32 -9.81 3.41 -1.16
N ARG A 33 -10.56 3.54 -0.05
CA ARG A 33 -9.99 3.65 1.31
C ARG A 33 -9.15 2.44 1.68
N GLU A 34 -9.61 1.25 1.35
CA GLU A 34 -8.86 0.02 1.59
C GLU A 34 -7.56 -0.01 0.79
N GLU A 35 -7.57 0.41 -0.48
CA GLU A 35 -6.35 0.52 -1.28
C GLU A 35 -5.35 1.52 -0.69
N VAL A 36 -5.82 2.68 -0.23
CA VAL A 36 -4.99 3.68 0.45
C VAL A 36 -4.36 3.09 1.70
N LYS A 37 -5.15 2.38 2.52
CA LYS A 37 -4.67 1.75 3.75
C LYS A 37 -3.60 0.70 3.46
N GLN A 38 -3.83 -0.18 2.49
CA GLN A 38 -2.86 -1.20 2.10
C GLN A 38 -1.55 -0.59 1.61
N LYS A 39 -1.61 0.44 0.74
CA LYS A 39 -0.41 1.11 0.22
C LYS A 39 0.35 1.87 1.30
N SER A 40 -0.36 2.51 2.23
CA SER A 40 0.24 3.18 3.37
C SER A 40 0.96 2.19 4.30
N GLN A 41 0.33 1.05 4.61
CA GLN A 41 0.92 0.01 5.45
C GLN A 41 2.18 -0.57 4.80
N MET A 42 2.12 -0.91 3.51
CA MET A 42 3.28 -1.37 2.76
C MET A 42 4.44 -0.36 2.80
N MET A 43 4.14 0.93 2.65
CA MET A 43 5.16 1.98 2.73
C MET A 43 5.79 2.05 4.11
N LYS A 44 4.97 1.94 5.17
CA LYS A 44 5.44 1.96 6.56
C LYS A 44 6.41 0.80 6.82
N GLU A 45 6.04 -0.43 6.45
CA GLU A 45 6.89 -1.62 6.61
C GLU A 45 8.22 -1.49 5.87
N LYS A 46 8.19 -0.95 4.64
CA LYS A 46 9.42 -0.70 3.88
C LYS A 46 10.31 0.34 4.53
N ILE A 47 9.74 1.41 5.08
CA ILE A 47 10.50 2.43 5.84
C ILE A 47 11.11 1.81 7.10
N GLU A 48 10.37 0.99 7.83
CA GLU A 48 10.85 0.30 9.04
C GLU A 48 12.01 -0.66 8.72
N ASN A 49 11.89 -1.45 7.65
CA ASN A 49 12.97 -2.34 7.20
C ASN A 49 14.23 -1.54 6.81
N LEU A 50 14.08 -0.48 6.00
CA LEU A 50 15.21 0.38 5.63
C LEU A 50 15.85 1.05 6.85
N SER A 51 15.04 1.47 7.82
CA SER A 51 15.54 2.04 9.07
C SER A 51 16.38 1.01 9.85
N SER A 52 15.91 -0.24 9.92
CA SER A 52 16.64 -1.34 10.56
C SER A 52 17.95 -1.67 9.84
N ASP A 53 17.94 -1.67 8.51
CA ASP A 53 19.12 -1.90 7.68
C ASP A 53 20.17 -0.79 7.90
N ILE A 54 19.73 0.47 7.95
CA ILE A 54 20.58 1.64 8.25
C ILE A 54 21.17 1.52 9.66
N SER A 55 20.37 1.14 10.67
CA SER A 55 20.88 0.92 12.03
C SER A 55 21.94 -0.18 12.06
N SER A 56 21.71 -1.32 11.40
CA SER A 56 22.66 -2.44 11.35
C SER A 56 23.96 -2.07 10.64
N LEU A 57 23.86 -1.29 9.57
CA LEU A 57 25.02 -0.74 8.86
C LEU A 57 25.79 0.25 9.75
N SER A 58 25.08 1.14 10.46
CA SER A 58 25.68 2.12 11.36
C SER A 58 26.43 1.43 12.51
N ASP A 59 25.85 0.39 13.10
CA ASP A 59 26.48 -0.41 14.15
C ASP A 59 27.74 -1.11 13.65
N THR A 60 27.71 -1.60 12.40
CA THR A 60 28.87 -2.24 11.76
C THR A 60 29.98 -1.24 11.47
N ILE A 61 29.65 -0.04 10.96
CA ILE A 61 30.62 1.04 10.75
C ILE A 61 31.27 1.40 12.08
N ARG A 62 30.48 1.60 13.15
CA ARG A 62 31.00 1.91 14.49
C ARG A 62 31.94 0.81 15.01
N ALA A 63 31.57 -0.46 14.87
CA ALA A 63 32.43 -1.57 15.28
C ALA A 63 33.76 -1.60 14.51
N ILE A 64 33.75 -1.28 13.22
CA ILE A 64 34.97 -1.17 12.41
C ILE A 64 35.82 0.02 12.85
N GLU A 65 35.20 1.18 13.11
CA GLU A 65 35.91 2.36 13.61
C GLU A 65 36.55 2.12 14.98
N GLU A 66 35.88 1.37 15.86
CA GLU A 66 36.41 0.96 17.16
C GLU A 66 37.60 -0.01 17.02
N ASP A 67 37.47 -1.03 16.16
CA ASP A 67 38.56 -1.97 15.86
C ASP A 67 39.79 -1.22 15.31
N MET A 68 39.58 -0.25 14.40
CA MET A 68 40.65 0.58 13.82
C MET A 68 41.33 1.53 14.83
N ARG A 69 40.69 1.84 15.96
CA ARG A 69 41.26 2.66 17.04
C ARG A 69 42.00 1.82 18.09
N ALA A 70 41.94 0.49 18.02
CA ALA A 70 42.61 -0.39 18.97
C ALA A 70 44.14 -0.34 18.84
N GLU A 71 44.85 -0.71 19.92
CA GLU A 71 46.31 -0.85 19.91
C GLU A 71 46.79 -1.89 18.87
N ASP A 72 47.99 -1.69 18.32
CA ASP A 72 48.52 -2.43 17.16
C ASP A 72 48.39 -3.97 17.26
N ILE A 73 48.68 -4.56 18.43
CA ILE A 73 48.60 -6.02 18.62
C ILE A 73 47.14 -6.49 18.59
N SER A 74 46.24 -5.76 19.24
CA SER A 74 44.80 -6.05 19.30
C SER A 74 44.14 -5.88 17.94
N PHE A 75 44.52 -4.84 17.19
CA PHE A 75 44.06 -4.61 15.82
C PHE A 75 44.48 -5.76 14.90
N LEU A 76 45.76 -6.18 14.93
CA LEU A 76 46.26 -7.28 14.11
C LEU A 76 45.59 -8.63 14.44
N GLN A 77 45.24 -8.87 15.70
CA GLN A 77 44.49 -10.06 16.11
C GLN A 77 43.06 -10.08 15.55
N ASN A 78 42.40 -8.91 15.47
CA ASN A 78 41.00 -8.79 15.04
C ASN A 78 40.84 -8.50 13.53
N TYR A 79 41.92 -8.16 12.82
CA TYR A 79 41.91 -7.71 11.43
C TYR A 79 41.04 -8.57 10.49
N LYS A 80 41.17 -9.90 10.54
CA LYS A 80 40.36 -10.80 9.70
C LYS A 80 38.87 -10.68 9.98
N ALA A 81 38.47 -10.58 11.25
CA ALA A 81 37.07 -10.42 11.62
C ALA A 81 36.52 -9.06 11.15
N THR A 82 37.32 -8.00 11.27
CA THR A 82 36.97 -6.65 10.79
C THR A 82 36.83 -6.62 9.26
N GLU A 83 37.69 -7.32 8.51
CA GLU A 83 37.64 -7.41 7.04
C GLU A 83 36.42 -8.21 6.54
N GLU A 84 36.04 -9.30 7.23
CA GLU A 84 34.92 -10.16 6.83
C GLU A 84 33.55 -9.56 7.16
N ARG A 85 33.45 -8.77 8.24
CA ARG A 85 32.18 -8.22 8.76
C ARG A 85 31.36 -7.43 7.70
N PRO A 86 31.93 -6.54 6.88
CA PRO A 86 31.20 -5.87 5.79
C PRO A 86 30.67 -6.82 4.72
N ARG A 87 31.44 -7.86 4.37
CA ARG A 87 31.02 -8.86 3.37
C ARG A 87 29.82 -9.66 3.88
N VAL A 88 29.90 -10.13 5.12
CA VAL A 88 28.82 -10.90 5.76
C VAL A 88 27.55 -10.05 5.87
N LEU A 89 27.67 -8.78 6.31
CA LEU A 89 26.53 -7.88 6.40
C LEU A 89 25.90 -7.63 5.02
N ASN A 90 26.70 -7.40 3.99
CA ASN A 90 26.19 -7.16 2.63
C ASN A 90 25.49 -8.38 2.03
N CYS A 91 25.85 -9.60 2.44
CA CYS A 91 25.11 -10.81 2.08
C CYS A 91 23.76 -10.94 2.82
N LEU A 92 23.64 -10.36 4.02
CA LEU A 92 22.43 -10.42 4.84
C LEU A 92 21.43 -9.31 4.47
N LEU A 93 21.92 -8.13 4.10
CA LEU A 93 21.09 -7.01 3.68
C LEU A 93 20.49 -7.27 2.30
N ARG A 94 19.17 -7.16 2.18
CA ARG A 94 18.51 -7.17 0.87
C ARG A 94 18.62 -5.79 0.24
N HIS A 95 18.91 -5.74 -1.06
CA HIS A 95 18.82 -4.47 -1.77
C HIS A 95 17.38 -3.92 -1.71
N PRO A 96 17.22 -2.61 -1.52
CA PRO A 96 15.91 -1.98 -1.53
C PRO A 96 15.21 -2.24 -2.87
N GLU A 97 14.10 -2.97 -2.86
CA GLU A 97 13.27 -3.17 -4.05
C GLU A 97 12.59 -1.87 -4.48
N GLU A 98 12.58 -1.60 -5.78
CA GLU A 98 11.85 -0.46 -6.35
C GLU A 98 10.37 -0.45 -5.92
N LEU A 99 9.87 0.74 -5.59
CA LEU A 99 8.51 0.96 -5.09
C LEU A 99 7.48 0.99 -6.23
N SER A 100 7.41 -0.09 -7.02
CA SER A 100 6.32 -0.26 -7.99
C SER A 100 5.00 -0.50 -7.26
N GLY A 101 3.95 0.24 -7.64
CA GLY A 101 2.60 0.08 -7.07
C GLY A 101 2.27 0.91 -5.82
N ALA A 102 3.15 1.81 -5.39
CA ALA A 102 2.90 2.68 -4.23
C ALA A 102 1.78 3.72 -4.44
N LEU A 103 1.53 4.13 -5.69
CA LEU A 103 0.51 5.13 -6.02
C LEU A 103 -0.86 4.50 -6.19
N ILE A 104 -1.90 5.19 -5.74
CA ILE A 104 -3.31 4.79 -5.93
C ILE A 104 -3.61 4.60 -7.42
N ASN A 105 -4.31 3.52 -7.75
CA ASN A 105 -4.78 3.25 -9.09
C ASN A 105 -6.07 4.03 -9.38
N VAL A 106 -5.91 5.29 -9.76
CA VAL A 106 -7.04 6.19 -10.07
C VAL A 106 -7.95 5.60 -11.16
N ALA A 107 -7.35 4.99 -12.20
CA ALA A 107 -8.10 4.38 -13.29
C ALA A 107 -8.98 3.22 -12.82
N LYS A 108 -8.51 2.37 -11.89
CA LYS A 108 -9.32 1.28 -11.30
C LYS A 108 -10.62 1.80 -10.67
N HIS A 109 -10.58 2.99 -10.07
CA HIS A 109 -11.75 3.57 -9.39
C HIS A 109 -12.62 4.41 -10.32
N LEU A 110 -12.04 5.18 -11.23
CA LEU A 110 -12.77 6.17 -12.05
C LEU A 110 -12.98 5.76 -13.51
N ALA A 111 -12.17 4.86 -14.07
CA ALA A 111 -12.28 4.51 -15.49
C ALA A 111 -13.62 3.80 -15.77
N ASN A 112 -14.33 4.30 -16.78
CA ASN A 112 -15.63 3.78 -17.20
C ASN A 112 -16.65 3.67 -16.05
N LEU A 113 -16.54 4.53 -15.03
CA LEU A 113 -17.40 4.49 -13.85
C LEU A 113 -18.88 4.48 -14.22
N LYS A 114 -19.33 5.47 -15.00
CA LYS A 114 -20.73 5.60 -15.42
C LYS A 114 -21.24 4.34 -16.13
N PHE A 115 -20.42 3.77 -17.02
CA PHE A 115 -20.76 2.56 -17.76
C PHE A 115 -20.92 1.34 -16.84
N ARG A 116 -19.98 1.12 -15.90
CA ARG A 116 -20.04 0.00 -14.95
C ARG A 116 -21.21 0.10 -13.98
N VAL A 117 -21.54 1.31 -13.53
CA VAL A 117 -22.71 1.56 -12.67
C VAL A 117 -23.99 1.22 -13.43
N TRP A 118 -24.09 1.66 -14.68
CA TRP A 118 -25.22 1.36 -15.55
C TRP A 118 -25.34 -0.15 -15.86
N GLU A 119 -24.23 -0.83 -16.15
CA GLU A 119 -24.20 -2.28 -16.39
C GLU A 119 -24.71 -3.06 -15.17
N LYS A 120 -24.26 -2.69 -13.96
CA LYS A 120 -24.78 -3.27 -12.71
C LYS A 120 -26.27 -3.00 -12.52
N MET A 121 -26.73 -1.80 -12.86
CA MET A 121 -28.13 -1.42 -12.75
C MET A 121 -29.03 -2.29 -13.64
N GLN A 122 -28.57 -2.72 -14.81
CA GLN A 122 -29.36 -3.60 -15.68
C GLN A 122 -29.69 -4.94 -15.02
N HIS A 123 -28.81 -5.47 -14.18
CA HIS A 123 -29.05 -6.73 -13.46
C HIS A 123 -30.12 -6.62 -12.35
N THR A 124 -30.43 -5.40 -11.92
CA THR A 124 -31.42 -5.13 -10.87
C THR A 124 -32.82 -4.84 -11.42
N VAL A 125 -32.96 -4.60 -12.73
CA VAL A 125 -34.26 -4.36 -13.37
C VAL A 125 -34.97 -5.69 -13.62
N GLN A 126 -36.11 -5.92 -12.97
CA GLN A 126 -37.01 -7.04 -13.27
C GLN A 126 -38.03 -6.61 -14.32
N TYR A 127 -38.25 -7.47 -15.33
CA TYR A 127 -39.26 -7.31 -16.39
C TYR A 127 -40.63 -7.83 -15.95
#